data_AF-A0A5R9GPJ7-F1
#
_entry.id   AF-A0A5R9GPJ7-F1
#
_cell.length_a   1.000
_cell.length_b   1.000
_cell.length_c   1.000
_cell.angle_alpha   90.00
_cell.angle_beta   90.00
_cell.angle_gamma   90.00
#
_symmetry.space_group_name_H-M   'P 1'
#
loop_
_entity.id
_entity.type
_entity.pdbx_description
1 polymer ?
#
loop_
_entity_poly.entity_id
_entity_poly.type
_entity_poly.pdbx_seq_one_letter_code
_entity_poly.pdbx_strand_id
1 'polypeptide(L)'
;MNNKQKRAFPLQEEKDFLSESEWVIFKLLCKPVDSFIDSDADELSKATGGQVSPERCDELIRIVRIRHHAGVGSWIARIFAQAGLSHMDILQRPATEIAAIVNGKLGYPLCNEATCDALAQLQQQRAGTAAS
;
A
#
# COMPACT_ATOMS: atom_id res chain seq x y z
N MET A 1 -36.18 5.40 4.51
CA MET A 1 -34.97 4.57 4.27
C MET A 1 -33.77 5.46 4.48
N ASN A 2 -33.08 5.36 5.62
CA ASN A 2 -31.90 6.19 5.88
C ASN A 2 -30.78 5.74 4.96
N ASN A 3 -30.51 6.56 3.94
CA ASN A 3 -29.39 6.39 3.03
C ASN A 3 -28.09 6.68 3.81
N LYS A 4 -27.62 5.71 4.59
CA LYS A 4 -26.27 5.70 5.15
C LYS A 4 -25.35 5.54 3.95
N GLN A 5 -25.00 6.65 3.30
CA GLN A 5 -23.98 6.68 2.26
C GLN A 5 -22.76 5.96 2.84
N LYS A 6 -22.49 4.75 2.34
CA LYS A 6 -21.32 3.98 2.75
C LYS A 6 -20.12 4.78 2.26
N ARG A 7 -19.48 5.49 3.18
CA ARG A 7 -18.29 6.28 2.88
C ARG A 7 -17.22 5.36 2.31
N ALA A 8 -16.54 5.82 1.26
CA ALA A 8 -15.35 5.14 0.75
C ALA A 8 -14.29 5.02 1.85
N PHE A 9 -13.49 3.97 1.79
CA PHE A 9 -12.27 3.89 2.59
C PHE A 9 -11.35 5.07 2.22
N PRO A 10 -10.70 5.72 3.19
CA PRO A 10 -9.91 6.92 2.93
C PRO A 10 -8.58 6.57 2.24
N LEU A 11 -8.60 6.52 0.90
CA LEU A 11 -7.45 6.10 0.08
C LEU A 11 -6.19 6.95 0.27
N GLN A 12 -6.33 8.20 0.70
CA GLN A 12 -5.22 9.16 0.87
C GLN A 12 -4.70 9.25 2.31
N GLU A 13 -5.29 8.52 3.27
CA GLU A 13 -4.92 8.65 4.68
C GLU A 13 -3.55 8.05 4.95
N GLU A 14 -2.72 8.83 5.64
CA GLU A 14 -1.39 8.43 6.09
C GLU A 14 -1.44 7.84 7.50
N LYS A 15 -0.79 6.70 7.70
CA LYS A 15 -0.55 6.08 9.01
C LYS A 15 0.82 5.46 9.06
N ASP A 16 1.41 5.47 10.25
CA ASP A 16 2.66 4.74 10.49
C ASP A 16 2.46 3.25 10.21
N PHE A 17 3.33 2.71 9.38
CA PHE A 17 3.33 1.31 8.96
C PHE A 17 4.57 0.54 9.41
N LEU A 18 5.52 1.24 10.04
CA LEU A 18 6.64 0.66 10.76
C LEU A 18 6.25 0.52 12.24
N SER A 19 6.74 -0.53 12.88
CA SER A 19 6.78 -0.56 14.35
C SER A 19 7.85 0.40 14.87
N GLU A 20 7.78 0.76 16.15
CA GLU A 20 8.82 1.55 16.81
C GLU A 20 10.21 0.93 16.68
N SER A 21 10.31 -0.40 16.83
CA SER A 21 11.60 -1.10 16.69
C SER A 21 12.14 -1.06 15.26
N GLU A 22 11.28 -1.29 14.26
CA GLU A 22 11.65 -1.18 12.84
C GLU A 22 12.13 0.23 12.51
N TRP A 23 11.40 1.25 12.98
CA TRP A 23 11.76 2.66 12.78
C TRP A 23 13.13 2.98 13.37
N VAL A 24 13.41 2.56 14.62
CA VAL A 24 14.72 2.76 15.26
C VAL A 24 15.83 2.07 14.46
N ILE A 25 15.64 0.82 14.04
CA ILE A 25 16.63 0.06 13.27
C ILE A 25 16.99 0.79 11.98
N PHE A 26 16.00 1.15 11.16
CA PHE A 26 16.25 1.82 9.88
C PHE A 26 16.83 3.21 10.03
N LYS A 27 16.45 3.93 11.11
CA LYS A 27 17.03 5.22 11.45
C LYS A 27 18.53 5.11 11.79
N LEU A 28 18.92 4.10 12.58
CA LEU A 28 20.33 3.85 12.92
C LEU A 28 21.18 3.45 11.71
N LEU A 29 20.55 2.78 10.73
CA LEU A 29 21.18 2.45 9.44
C LEU A 29 21.24 3.63 8.47
N CYS A 30 20.75 4.81 8.86
CA CYS A 30 20.60 5.98 7.99
C CYS A 30 19.84 5.67 6.69
N LYS A 31 18.90 4.72 6.72
CA LYS A 31 18.06 4.34 5.58
C LYS A 31 16.66 4.96 5.74
N PRO A 32 16.37 6.12 5.12
CA PRO A 32 15.04 6.69 5.17
C PRO A 32 14.04 5.77 4.46
N VAL A 33 12.80 5.74 4.94
CA VAL A 33 11.76 4.81 4.47
C VAL A 33 11.51 4.91 2.97
N ASP A 34 11.54 6.13 2.41
CA ASP A 34 11.29 6.32 0.98
C ASP A 34 12.42 5.73 0.10
N SER A 35 13.62 5.50 0.66
CA SER A 35 14.72 4.82 -0.07
C SER A 35 14.47 3.33 -0.29
N PHE A 36 13.45 2.75 0.35
CA PHE A 36 13.14 1.32 0.20
C PHE A 36 12.60 1.00 -1.21
N ILE A 37 12.14 2.00 -1.97
CA ILE A 37 11.53 1.80 -3.30
C ILE A 37 12.42 0.99 -4.26
N ASP A 38 13.73 1.20 -4.20
CA ASP A 38 14.73 0.55 -5.06
C ASP A 38 15.52 -0.55 -4.33
N SER A 39 15.11 -0.91 -3.12
CA SER A 39 15.82 -1.92 -2.33
C SER A 39 15.42 -3.35 -2.73
N ASP A 40 16.36 -4.28 -2.50
CA ASP A 40 16.11 -5.71 -2.45
C ASP A 40 15.78 -6.14 -1.01
N ALA A 41 14.86 -7.10 -0.85
CA ALA A 41 14.36 -7.51 0.45
C ALA A 41 15.42 -8.26 1.28
N ASP A 42 16.21 -9.13 0.65
CA ASP A 42 17.27 -9.88 1.32
C ASP A 42 18.43 -8.96 1.70
N GLU A 43 18.80 -8.03 0.82
CA GLU A 43 19.81 -7.02 1.11
C GLU A 43 19.40 -6.09 2.25
N LEU A 44 18.14 -5.64 2.24
CA LEU A 44 17.60 -4.78 3.29
C LEU A 44 17.55 -5.52 4.63
N SER A 45 17.12 -6.78 4.63
CA SER A 45 17.12 -7.63 5.83
C SER A 45 18.55 -7.82 6.37
N LYS A 46 19.51 -8.15 5.51
CA LYS A 46 20.93 -8.26 5.88
C LYS A 46 21.50 -6.98 6.48
N ALA A 47 21.13 -5.81 5.94
CA ALA A 47 21.54 -4.52 6.49
C ALA A 47 21.03 -4.30 7.92
N THR A 48 19.89 -4.89 8.30
CA THR A 48 19.39 -4.89 9.68
C THR A 48 20.06 -5.91 10.60
N GLY A 49 21.01 -6.72 10.10
CA GLY A 49 21.56 -7.87 10.81
C GLY A 49 20.51 -8.99 11.02
N GLY A 50 19.49 -9.06 10.16
CA GLY A 50 18.40 -10.02 10.28
C GLY A 50 17.34 -9.69 11.35
N GLN A 51 17.37 -8.48 11.92
CA GLN A 51 16.36 -8.03 12.89
C GLN A 51 14.99 -7.79 12.25
N VAL A 52 14.97 -7.41 10.98
CA VAL A 52 13.76 -7.37 10.14
C VAL A 52 13.88 -8.48 9.11
N SER A 53 12.91 -9.39 9.05
CA SER A 53 12.97 -10.53 8.14
C SER A 53 12.87 -10.11 6.68
N PRO A 54 13.37 -10.91 5.72
CA PRO A 54 13.21 -10.63 4.30
C PRO A 54 11.74 -10.44 3.88
N GLU A 55 10.82 -11.24 4.42
CA GLU A 55 9.38 -11.14 4.10
C GLU A 55 8.80 -9.81 4.55
N ARG A 56 9.21 -9.33 5.73
CA ARG A 56 8.77 -8.01 6.23
C ARG A 56 9.41 -6.88 5.45
N CYS A 57 10.70 -7.00 5.08
CA CYS A 57 11.36 -6.05 4.19
C CYS A 57 10.65 -5.96 2.84
N ASP A 58 10.27 -7.09 2.24
CA ASP A 58 9.50 -7.14 1.00
C ASP A 58 8.12 -6.48 1.16
N GLU A 59 7.42 -6.72 2.27
CA GLU A 59 6.17 -6.00 2.57
C GLU A 59 6.40 -4.47 2.66
N LEU A 60 7.41 -4.01 3.39
CA LEU A 60 7.74 -2.59 3.53
C LEU A 60 8.07 -1.95 2.18
N ILE A 61 8.87 -2.62 1.35
CA ILE A 61 9.20 -2.18 -0.01
C ILE A 61 7.93 -2.06 -0.86
N ARG A 62 7.04 -3.06 -0.79
CA ARG A 62 5.74 -3.02 -1.50
C ARG A 62 4.87 -1.85 -1.03
N ILE A 63 4.78 -1.59 0.28
CA ILE A 63 4.05 -0.44 0.83
C ILE A 63 4.59 0.86 0.25
N VAL A 64 5.92 1.04 0.26
CA VAL A 64 6.58 2.24 -0.26
C VAL A 64 6.33 2.42 -1.76
N ARG A 65 6.44 1.35 -2.55
CA ARG A 65 6.13 1.38 -3.99
C ARG A 65 4.68 1.76 -4.27
N ILE A 66 3.74 1.22 -3.51
CA ILE A 66 2.31 1.49 -3.68
C ILE A 66 1.96 2.94 -3.28
N ARG A 67 2.44 3.43 -2.12
CA ARG A 67 2.15 4.81 -1.65
C ARG A 67 2.81 5.90 -2.49
N HIS A 68 3.83 5.57 -3.28
CA HIS A 68 4.43 6.51 -4.24
C HIS A 68 3.45 6.86 -5.38
N HIS A 69 2.28 6.24 -5.45
CA HIS A 69 1.23 6.59 -6.37
C HIS A 69 0.39 7.75 -5.82
N ALA A 70 0.27 8.82 -6.61
CA ALA A 70 -0.52 9.99 -6.25
C ALA A 70 -1.96 9.58 -5.87
N GLY A 71 -2.41 10.03 -4.70
CA GLY A 71 -3.74 9.71 -4.17
C GLY A 71 -3.81 8.42 -3.33
N VAL A 72 -2.70 7.69 -3.15
CA VAL A 72 -2.62 6.48 -2.32
C VAL A 72 -1.75 6.75 -1.09
N GLY A 73 -2.39 6.84 0.07
CA GLY A 73 -1.72 7.00 1.35
C GLY A 73 -1.19 5.69 1.92
N SER A 74 -0.28 5.80 2.90
CA SER A 74 0.36 4.64 3.53
C SER A 74 -0.62 3.64 4.18
N TRP A 75 -1.79 4.09 4.64
CA TRP A 75 -2.73 3.19 5.30
C TRP A 75 -3.31 2.14 4.34
N ILE A 76 -3.87 2.58 3.21
CA ILE A 76 -4.39 1.64 2.21
C ILE A 76 -3.26 0.88 1.50
N ALA A 77 -2.09 1.52 1.31
CA ALA A 77 -0.92 0.86 0.73
C ALA A 77 -0.49 -0.36 1.54
N ARG A 78 -0.49 -0.24 2.88
CA ARG A 78 -0.26 -1.35 3.80
C ARG A 78 -1.27 -2.48 3.61
N ILE A 79 -2.54 -2.15 3.52
CA ILE A 79 -3.61 -3.15 3.37
C ILE A 79 -3.46 -3.89 2.03
N PHE A 80 -3.15 -3.17 0.95
CA PHE A 80 -2.87 -3.77 -0.36
C PHE A 80 -1.66 -4.70 -0.34
N ALA A 81 -0.54 -4.25 0.24
CA ALA A 81 0.67 -5.07 0.35
C ALA A 81 0.42 -6.36 1.16
N GLN A 82 -0.29 -6.26 2.28
CA GLN A 82 -0.68 -7.41 3.12
C GLN A 82 -1.64 -8.38 2.40
N ALA A 83 -2.45 -7.87 1.47
CA ALA A 83 -3.27 -8.68 0.58
C ALA A 83 -2.49 -9.33 -0.58
N GLY A 84 -1.17 -9.11 -0.65
CA GLY A 84 -0.31 -9.67 -1.69
C GLY A 84 -0.28 -8.85 -2.97
N LEU A 85 -0.90 -7.67 -3.01
CA LEU A 85 -0.92 -6.82 -4.20
C LEU A 85 0.40 -6.06 -4.33
N SER A 86 0.87 -5.96 -5.57
CA SER A 86 1.98 -5.11 -5.96
C SER A 86 1.48 -3.76 -6.50
N HIS A 87 2.40 -2.80 -6.63
CA HIS A 87 2.09 -1.51 -7.25
C HIS A 87 1.56 -1.66 -8.70
N MET A 88 2.03 -2.67 -9.45
CA MET A 88 1.53 -2.97 -10.80
C MET A 88 0.10 -3.49 -10.77
N ASP A 89 -0.26 -4.31 -9.78
CA ASP A 89 -1.64 -4.78 -9.63
C ASP A 89 -2.60 -3.62 -9.39
N ILE A 90 -2.19 -2.64 -8.57
CA ILE A 90 -2.99 -1.43 -8.31
C ILE A 90 -3.22 -0.61 -9.58
N LEU A 91 -2.33 -0.72 -10.58
CA LEU A 91 -2.44 0.03 -11.82
C LEU A 91 -3.20 -0.71 -12.91
N GLN A 92 -3.05 -2.02 -12.99
CA GLN A 92 -3.49 -2.80 -14.14
C GLN A 92 -4.78 -3.57 -13.86
N ARG A 93 -5.09 -3.87 -12.60
CA ARG A 93 -6.29 -4.63 -12.26
C ARG A 93 -7.50 -3.71 -12.09
N PRO A 94 -8.71 -4.20 -12.43
CA PRO A 94 -9.94 -3.52 -12.11
C PRO A 94 -10.07 -3.26 -10.60
N ALA A 95 -10.57 -2.08 -10.21
CA ALA A 95 -10.77 -1.71 -8.81
C ALA A 95 -11.64 -2.71 -8.03
N THR A 96 -12.61 -3.34 -8.70
CA THR A 96 -13.48 -4.38 -8.13
C THR A 96 -12.74 -5.66 -7.81
N GLU A 97 -11.75 -6.06 -8.63
CA GLU A 97 -10.91 -7.23 -8.38
C GLU A 97 -9.97 -6.97 -7.20
N ILE A 98 -9.36 -5.79 -7.14
CA ILE A 98 -8.54 -5.35 -6.01
C ILE A 98 -9.35 -5.39 -4.71
N ALA A 99 -10.57 -4.84 -4.73
CA ALA A 99 -11.47 -4.86 -3.58
C ALA A 99 -11.84 -6.29 -3.14
N ALA A 100 -12.09 -7.20 -4.09
CA ALA A 100 -12.38 -8.60 -3.79
C ALA A 100 -11.19 -9.29 -3.11
N ILE A 101 -9.96 -9.08 -3.61
CA ILE A 101 -8.73 -9.64 -3.03
C ILE A 101 -8.54 -9.14 -1.59
N VAL A 102 -8.66 -7.82 -1.39
CA VAL A 102 -8.50 -7.20 -0.06
C VAL A 102 -9.57 -7.68 0.92
N ASN A 103 -10.84 -7.62 0.54
CA ASN A 103 -11.94 -8.06 1.41
C ASN A 103 -11.84 -9.55 1.73
N GLY A 104 -11.43 -10.37 0.75
CA GLY A 104 -11.17 -11.79 0.95
C GLY A 104 -10.04 -12.05 1.96
N LYS A 105 -8.94 -11.29 1.86
CA LYS A 105 -7.82 -11.37 2.82
C LYS A 105 -8.23 -10.96 4.24
N LEU A 106 -9.04 -9.92 4.37
CA LEU A 106 -9.47 -9.37 5.65
C LEU A 106 -10.62 -10.14 6.30
N GLY A 107 -11.41 -10.87 5.51
CA GLY A 107 -12.62 -11.57 5.97
C GLY A 107 -13.83 -10.66 6.18
N TYR A 108 -13.78 -9.39 5.78
CA TYR A 108 -14.89 -8.43 5.86
C TYR A 108 -14.80 -7.35 4.76
N PRO A 109 -15.92 -6.69 4.39
CA PRO A 109 -15.96 -5.76 3.26
C PRO A 109 -15.43 -4.36 3.61
N LEU A 110 -14.11 -4.23 3.73
CA LEU A 110 -13.43 -2.94 3.92
C LEU A 110 -13.57 -2.05 2.67
N CYS A 111 -13.24 -2.59 1.50
CA CYS A 111 -13.39 -1.95 0.21
C CYS A 111 -14.82 -2.14 -0.28
N ASN A 112 -15.68 -1.15 -0.03
CA ASN A 112 -17.05 -1.13 -0.52
C ASN A 112 -17.11 -0.52 -1.94
N GLU A 113 -18.32 -0.46 -2.52
CA GLU A 113 -18.55 0.11 -3.85
C GLU A 113 -17.99 1.54 -4.00
N ALA A 114 -18.19 2.40 -3.01
CA ALA A 114 -17.64 3.75 -3.03
C ALA A 114 -16.09 3.77 -2.99
N THR A 115 -15.46 2.78 -2.33
CA THR A 115 -14.01 2.58 -2.40
C THR A 115 -13.56 2.14 -3.79
N CYS A 116 -14.32 1.25 -4.44
CA CYS A 116 -14.04 0.83 -5.82
C CYS A 116 -14.12 2.00 -6.79
N ASP A 117 -15.16 2.84 -6.67
CA ASP A 117 -15.33 4.02 -7.52
C ASP A 117 -14.18 5.02 -7.32
N ALA A 118 -13.82 5.29 -6.07
CA ALA A 118 -12.69 6.17 -5.74
C ALA A 118 -11.36 5.65 -6.28
N LEU A 119 -11.12 4.33 -6.19
CA LEU A 119 -9.92 3.69 -6.72
C LEU A 119 -9.89 3.73 -8.25
N ALA A 120 -11.02 3.47 -8.90
CA ALA A 120 -11.14 3.55 -10.36
C ALA A 120 -10.88 4.96 -10.88
N GLN A 121 -11.40 5.99 -10.19
CA GLN A 121 -11.13 7.40 -10.51
C GLN A 121 -9.64 7.71 -10.38
N LEU A 122 -8.98 7.22 -9.33
CA LEU A 122 -7.52 7.40 -9.15
C LEU A 122 -6.72 6.76 -10.29
N GLN A 123 -7.08 5.54 -10.69
CA GLN A 123 -6.46 4.85 -11.83
C GLN A 123 -6.63 5.64 -13.14
N GLN A 124 -7.83 6.19 -13.39
CA GLN A 124 -8.11 7.00 -14.58
C GLN A 124 -7.35 8.32 -14.60
N GLN A 125 -7.31 9.05 -13.48
CA GLN A 125 -6.58 10.32 -13.37
C GLN A 125 -5.11 10.13 -13.75
N ARG A 126 -4.48 9.05 -13.27
CA ARG A 126 -3.10 8.73 -13.60
C ARG A 126 -2.90 8.35 -15.07
N ALA A 127 -3.79 7.56 -15.66
CA ALA A 127 -3.72 7.22 -17.07
C ALA A 127 -3.81 8.48 -17.97
N GLY A 128 -4.64 9.45 -17.58
CA GLY A 128 -4.73 10.75 -18.25
C GLY A 128 -3.47 11.60 -18.12
N THR A 129 -2.83 11.62 -16.94
CA THR A 129 -1.55 12.33 -16.73
C THR A 129 -0.39 11.69 -17.50
N ALA A 130 -0.39 10.37 -17.72
CA ALA A 130 0.65 9.70 -18.51
C ALA A 130 0.51 9.92 -20.03
N ALA A 131 -0.64 10.41 -20.50
CA ALA A 131 -0.94 10.67 -21.91
C ALA A 131 -0.86 12.16 -22.29
N SER A 132 -0.45 13.03 -21.37
CA SER A 132 -0.24 14.48 -21.56
C SER A 132 1.24 14.82 -21.47
#